data_AF-A0A960SZN2-F1
#
_entry.id   AF-A0A960SZN2-F1
#
_cell.length_a   1.000
_cell.length_b   1.000
_cell.length_c   1.000
_cell.angle_alpha   90.00
_cell.angle_beta   90.00
_cell.angle_gamma   90.00
#
_symmetry.space_group_name_H-M   'P 1'
#
loop_
_entity.id
_entity.type
_entity.pdbx_description
1 polymer ?
#
loop_
_entity_poly.entity_id
_entity_poly.type
_entity_poly.pdbx_seq_one_letter_code
_entity_poly.pdbx_strand_id
1 'polypeptide(L)'
;MKVSFLMWLTCGICAADTLTSNVRVSLQFIGMAHPVMTELLEDPEAGGTTLHAKAMALAKQGKAEIVETCVLTCRSGEGASAGSLREEIFPTEFGTLEFPDHSMTPAPPPVSAYGHPMHRYISAFETRNAGVTLEVKPTIDWKAKMIDLHLISEIVRPLRFETWTEYKDQWGDASRRMPIYETCRTRISLGLRPGKFQLVSAITPRTDKPVPAADRRILLFVRADVVGAVSKSP
;
A
#
# COMPACT_ATOMS: atom_id res chain seq x y z
N MET A 1 -34.87 51.14 -43.34
CA MET A 1 -34.30 50.54 -42.10
C MET A 1 -33.77 49.16 -42.43
N LYS A 2 -32.46 48.98 -42.50
CA LYS A 2 -31.78 47.69 -42.67
C LYS A 2 -30.89 47.51 -41.45
N VAL A 3 -31.29 46.65 -40.52
CA VAL A 3 -30.46 46.28 -39.36
C VAL A 3 -29.82 44.95 -39.69
N SER A 4 -28.52 45.02 -39.97
CA SER A 4 -27.62 43.88 -40.08
C SER A 4 -27.08 43.60 -38.69
N PHE A 5 -27.33 42.40 -38.15
CA PHE A 5 -26.65 41.93 -36.94
C PHE A 5 -26.47 40.41 -37.04
N LEU A 6 -25.40 40.01 -37.74
CA LEU A 6 -24.93 38.63 -37.79
C LEU A 6 -23.78 38.51 -36.80
N MET A 7 -24.11 38.21 -35.53
CA MET A 7 -23.14 37.98 -34.46
C MET A 7 -22.68 36.52 -34.54
N TRP A 8 -21.52 36.30 -35.15
CA TRP A 8 -20.83 35.01 -35.14
C TRP A 8 -20.22 34.78 -33.76
N LEU A 9 -20.84 33.89 -32.99
CA LEU A 9 -20.30 33.37 -31.74
C LEU A 9 -19.32 32.22 -32.08
N THR A 10 -18.08 32.54 -32.45
CA THR A 10 -17.01 31.55 -32.55
C THR A 10 -16.51 31.23 -31.15
N CYS A 11 -17.23 30.34 -30.48
CA CYS A 11 -16.74 29.67 -29.29
C CYS A 11 -15.55 28.80 -29.71
N GLY A 12 -14.33 29.35 -29.56
CA GLY A 12 -13.09 28.63 -29.76
C GLY A 12 -13.01 27.47 -28.78
N ILE A 13 -13.43 26.29 -29.21
CA ILE A 13 -13.05 25.03 -28.61
C ILE A 13 -11.54 24.94 -28.79
N CYS A 14 -10.79 25.39 -27.80
CA CYS A 14 -9.39 25.05 -27.66
C CYS A 14 -9.35 23.55 -27.37
N ALA A 15 -9.42 22.74 -28.42
CA ALA A 15 -8.96 21.37 -28.37
C ALA A 15 -7.47 21.46 -28.06
N ALA A 16 -7.13 21.40 -26.78
CA ALA A 16 -5.78 21.11 -26.37
C ALA A 16 -5.48 19.74 -26.98
N ASP A 17 -4.71 19.75 -28.07
CA ASP A 17 -4.04 18.59 -28.65
C ASP A 17 -3.15 18.03 -27.54
N THR A 18 -3.77 17.28 -26.65
CA THR A 18 -3.13 16.60 -25.54
C THR A 18 -2.46 15.42 -26.18
N LEU A 19 -1.21 15.63 -26.62
CA LEU A 19 -0.30 14.57 -27.03
C LEU A 19 -0.48 13.42 -26.05
N THR A 20 -1.04 12.32 -26.53
CA THR A 20 -1.36 11.11 -25.76
C THR A 20 -0.07 10.40 -25.40
N SER A 21 0.67 11.04 -24.50
CA SER A 21 1.95 10.55 -24.00
C SER A 21 1.67 9.61 -22.85
N ASN A 22 2.29 8.43 -22.90
CA ASN A 22 2.25 7.55 -21.76
C ASN A 22 3.24 8.06 -20.71
N VAL A 23 2.92 7.86 -19.45
CA VAL A 23 3.79 8.15 -18.31
C VAL A 23 4.06 6.82 -17.61
N ARG A 24 5.34 6.49 -17.46
CA ARG A 24 5.81 5.38 -16.64
C ARG A 24 6.14 5.90 -15.26
N VAL A 25 5.45 5.39 -14.26
CA VAL A 25 5.69 5.69 -12.84
C VAL A 25 6.41 4.49 -12.21
N SER A 26 7.52 4.75 -11.56
CA SER A 26 8.34 3.75 -10.84
C SER A 26 8.41 4.12 -9.37
N LEU A 27 8.02 3.20 -8.51
CA LEU A 27 8.07 3.33 -7.06
C LEU A 27 9.05 2.33 -6.51
N GLN A 28 9.83 2.76 -5.52
CA GLN A 28 10.72 1.89 -4.78
C GLN A 28 10.59 2.16 -3.29
N PHE A 29 10.29 1.11 -2.55
CA PHE A 29 10.32 1.12 -1.09
C PHE A 29 11.66 0.58 -0.63
N ILE A 30 12.42 1.37 0.11
CA ILE A 30 13.75 0.99 0.60
C ILE A 30 13.73 1.06 2.12
N GLY A 31 13.95 -0.08 2.75
CA GLY A 31 13.98 -0.25 4.20
C GLY A 31 15.41 -0.13 4.71
N MET A 32 15.63 0.62 5.78
CA MET A 32 16.95 0.72 6.42
C MET A 32 16.83 1.04 7.90
N ALA A 33 17.96 0.95 8.60
CA ALA A 33 18.04 1.33 10.00
C ALA A 33 17.80 2.85 10.18
N HIS A 34 17.14 3.27 11.27
CA HIS A 34 16.91 4.68 11.56
C HIS A 34 18.20 5.54 11.56
N PRO A 35 19.31 5.16 12.21
CA PRO A 35 20.54 5.97 12.16
C PRO A 35 21.10 6.11 10.73
N VAL A 36 21.03 5.05 9.94
CA VAL A 36 21.48 5.05 8.53
C VAL A 36 20.62 5.98 7.68
N MET A 37 19.29 6.00 7.94
CA MET A 37 18.39 6.94 7.28
C MET A 37 18.72 8.39 7.65
N THR A 38 18.97 8.68 8.93
CA THR A 38 19.29 10.03 9.38
C THR A 38 20.57 10.54 8.72
N GLU A 39 21.64 9.73 8.69
CA GLU A 39 22.90 10.05 7.98
C GLU A 39 22.67 10.29 6.49
N LEU A 40 21.80 9.49 5.85
CA LEU A 40 21.46 9.66 4.43
C LEU A 40 20.71 10.98 4.15
N LEU A 41 19.85 11.41 5.06
CA LEU A 41 19.02 12.62 4.92
C LEU A 41 19.73 13.90 5.36
N GLU A 42 20.84 13.79 6.10
CA GLU A 42 21.57 14.95 6.62
C GLU A 42 22.30 15.73 5.52
N ASP A 43 22.58 15.10 4.37
CA ASP A 43 23.22 15.76 3.24
C ASP A 43 22.28 16.78 2.56
N PRO A 44 22.54 18.10 2.71
CA PRO A 44 21.66 19.14 2.19
C PRO A 44 21.70 19.26 0.67
N GLU A 45 22.72 18.70 0.01
CA GLU A 45 22.87 18.72 -1.45
C GLU A 45 22.27 17.48 -2.11
N ALA A 46 21.79 16.51 -1.34
CA ALA A 46 21.21 15.27 -1.84
C ALA A 46 19.80 15.49 -2.42
N GLY A 47 19.72 15.97 -3.66
CA GLY A 47 18.49 15.89 -4.45
C GLY A 47 17.97 14.45 -4.53
N GLY A 48 16.66 14.26 -4.75
CA GLY A 48 16.05 12.92 -4.63
C GLY A 48 16.69 11.81 -5.48
N THR A 49 17.33 12.15 -6.61
CA THR A 49 18.04 11.18 -7.45
C THR A 49 19.39 10.76 -6.87
N THR A 50 20.14 11.69 -6.28
CA THR A 50 21.41 11.35 -5.61
C THR A 50 21.13 10.59 -4.31
N LEU A 51 20.08 10.97 -3.60
CA LEU A 51 19.61 10.28 -2.39
C LEU A 51 19.17 8.84 -2.70
N HIS A 52 18.41 8.65 -3.79
CA HIS A 52 18.06 7.32 -4.29
C HIS A 52 19.28 6.48 -4.65
N ALA A 53 20.25 7.05 -5.38
CA ALA A 53 21.47 6.34 -5.75
C ALA A 53 22.29 5.90 -4.52
N LYS A 54 22.38 6.75 -3.49
CA LYS A 54 23.00 6.42 -2.20
C LYS A 54 22.25 5.31 -1.47
N ALA A 55 20.92 5.38 -1.41
CA ALA A 55 20.10 4.32 -0.83
C ALA A 55 20.31 2.96 -1.53
N MET A 56 20.41 2.97 -2.87
CA MET A 56 20.73 1.77 -3.65
C MET A 56 22.16 1.26 -3.40
N ALA A 57 23.12 2.15 -3.20
CA ALA A 57 24.49 1.76 -2.83
C ALA A 57 24.52 1.10 -1.44
N LEU A 58 23.77 1.64 -0.47
CA LEU A 58 23.60 1.03 0.86
C LEU A 58 22.92 -0.33 0.77
N ALA A 59 21.95 -0.51 -0.15
CA ALA A 59 21.32 -1.79 -0.39
C ALA A 59 22.32 -2.84 -0.91
N LYS A 60 23.20 -2.46 -1.85
CA LYS A 60 24.28 -3.33 -2.32
C LYS A 60 25.28 -3.72 -1.23
N GLN A 61 25.46 -2.86 -0.22
CA GLN A 61 26.31 -3.12 0.95
C GLN A 61 25.61 -3.92 2.05
N GLY A 62 24.32 -4.26 1.89
CA GLY A 62 23.52 -4.95 2.92
C GLY A 62 23.09 -4.06 4.09
N LYS A 63 23.28 -2.73 4.00
CA LYS A 63 22.85 -1.75 5.00
C LYS A 63 21.41 -1.26 4.80
N ALA A 64 20.84 -1.54 3.63
CA ALA A 64 19.45 -1.30 3.30
C ALA A 64 18.87 -2.50 2.56
N GLU A 65 17.55 -2.60 2.51
CA GLU A 65 16.80 -3.67 1.86
C GLU A 65 15.80 -3.06 0.88
N ILE A 66 15.75 -3.57 -0.35
CA ILE A 66 14.68 -3.20 -1.29
C ILE A 66 13.43 -3.97 -0.86
N VAL A 67 12.46 -3.23 -0.36
CA VAL A 67 11.24 -3.77 0.25
C VAL A 67 10.21 -4.14 -0.81
N GLU A 68 10.10 -3.30 -1.83
CA GLU A 68 9.19 -3.50 -2.96
C GLU A 68 9.60 -2.59 -4.12
N THR A 69 9.34 -3.02 -5.36
CA THR A 69 9.42 -2.17 -6.55
C THR A 69 8.16 -2.34 -7.40
N CYS A 70 7.45 -1.23 -7.63
CA CYS A 70 6.27 -1.23 -8.49
C CYS A 70 6.50 -0.32 -9.68
N VAL A 71 6.19 -0.80 -10.88
CA VAL A 71 6.28 -0.01 -12.11
C VAL A 71 4.95 -0.12 -12.85
N LEU A 72 4.37 1.02 -13.19
CA LEU A 72 3.13 1.10 -13.95
C LEU A 72 3.29 2.13 -15.07
N THR A 73 2.63 1.90 -16.20
CA THR A 73 2.56 2.85 -17.31
C THR A 73 1.10 3.14 -17.63
N CYS A 74 0.71 4.41 -17.67
CA CYS A 74 -0.63 4.85 -18.04
C CYS A 74 -0.60 6.13 -18.86
N ARG A 75 -1.71 6.53 -19.46
CA ARG A 75 -1.79 7.79 -20.20
C ARG A 75 -1.84 8.99 -19.25
N SER A 76 -1.31 10.12 -19.70
CA SER A 76 -1.50 11.40 -19.00
C SER A 76 -2.99 11.72 -18.82
N GLY A 77 -3.38 12.09 -17.61
CA GLY A 77 -4.75 12.42 -17.22
C GLY A 77 -5.61 11.20 -16.83
N GLU A 78 -5.17 9.98 -17.13
CA GLU A 78 -5.88 8.75 -16.81
C GLU A 78 -5.35 8.11 -15.51
N GLY A 79 -6.27 7.61 -14.68
CA GLY A 79 -5.92 6.84 -13.49
C GLY A 79 -5.64 5.40 -13.85
N ALA A 80 -4.67 4.79 -13.17
CA ALA A 80 -4.37 3.37 -13.31
C ALA A 80 -3.99 2.78 -11.95
N SER A 81 -4.31 1.50 -11.78
CA SER A 81 -3.99 0.75 -10.58
C SER A 81 -3.27 -0.56 -10.92
N ALA A 82 -2.41 -1.00 -10.03
CA ALA A 82 -1.80 -2.32 -10.04
C ALA A 82 -1.62 -2.81 -8.60
N GLY A 83 -1.64 -4.12 -8.42
CA GLY A 83 -1.34 -4.70 -7.13
C GLY A 83 -0.80 -6.11 -7.26
N SER A 84 -0.02 -6.51 -6.27
CA SER A 84 0.37 -7.89 -6.03
C SER A 84 -0.22 -8.28 -4.68
N LEU A 85 -1.32 -9.02 -4.72
CA LEU A 85 -2.12 -9.34 -3.55
C LEU A 85 -2.19 -10.85 -3.37
N ARG A 86 -2.05 -11.28 -2.12
CA ARG A 86 -2.35 -12.61 -1.63
C ARG A 86 -3.58 -12.52 -0.74
N GLU A 87 -4.56 -13.36 -1.04
CA GLU A 87 -5.72 -13.52 -0.17
C GLU A 87 -5.33 -14.40 1.03
N GLU A 88 -5.59 -13.90 2.23
CA GLU A 88 -5.44 -14.62 3.48
C GLU A 88 -6.83 -14.89 4.06
N ILE A 89 -7.12 -16.17 4.29
CA ILE A 89 -8.40 -16.65 4.81
C ILE A 89 -8.18 -17.09 6.25
N PHE A 90 -8.97 -16.57 7.19
CA PHE A 90 -8.85 -16.91 8.60
C PHE A 90 -10.23 -17.06 9.26
N PRO A 91 -10.35 -17.94 10.27
CA PRO A 91 -11.61 -18.15 10.97
C PRO A 91 -11.94 -16.94 11.85
N THR A 92 -13.20 -16.50 11.81
CA THR A 92 -13.67 -15.34 12.61
C THR A 92 -14.73 -15.73 13.62
N GLU A 93 -15.57 -16.69 13.29
CA GLU A 93 -16.64 -17.15 14.16
C GLU A 93 -16.44 -18.61 14.57
N PHE A 94 -16.66 -18.86 15.85
CA PHE A 94 -16.52 -20.17 16.47
C PHE A 94 -17.82 -20.51 17.18
N GLY A 95 -18.57 -21.45 16.61
CA GLY A 95 -19.80 -21.96 17.19
C GLY A 95 -19.52 -23.01 18.27
N THR A 96 -20.49 -23.16 19.18
CA THR A 96 -20.60 -24.33 20.04
C THR A 96 -21.78 -25.18 19.58
N LEU A 97 -21.64 -26.51 19.62
CA LEU A 97 -22.77 -27.41 19.42
C LEU A 97 -23.73 -27.28 20.61
N GLU A 98 -24.89 -26.68 20.37
CA GLU A 98 -26.01 -26.71 21.32
C GLU A 98 -26.85 -27.95 21.03
N PHE A 99 -26.91 -28.89 21.98
CA PHE A 99 -27.86 -29.98 21.92
C PHE A 99 -29.22 -29.47 22.42
N PRO A 100 -30.35 -29.82 21.75
CA PRO A 100 -31.67 -29.48 22.27
C PRO A 100 -31.84 -30.10 23.66
N ASP A 101 -32.06 -29.24 24.67
CA ASP A 101 -32.31 -29.67 26.04
C ASP A 101 -33.68 -30.33 26.11
N HIS A 102 -33.69 -31.67 26.07
CA HIS A 102 -34.90 -32.46 26.24
C HIS A 102 -35.15 -32.84 27.71
N SER A 103 -34.51 -32.18 28.68
CA SER A 103 -34.66 -32.52 30.10
C SER A 103 -35.59 -31.56 30.85
N MET A 104 -36.82 -31.99 31.13
CA MET A 104 -37.77 -31.31 32.02
C MET A 104 -37.43 -31.48 33.53
N THR A 105 -36.15 -31.58 33.88
CA THR A 105 -35.71 -31.79 35.27
C THR A 105 -34.52 -30.90 35.60
N PRO A 106 -34.54 -30.14 36.72
CA PRO A 106 -33.41 -29.32 37.12
C PRO A 106 -32.28 -30.22 37.62
N ALA A 107 -31.43 -30.67 36.71
CA ALA A 107 -30.19 -31.34 37.05
C ALA A 107 -29.15 -30.30 37.53
N PRO A 108 -28.33 -30.62 38.54
CA PRO A 108 -27.25 -29.73 38.96
C PRO A 108 -26.32 -29.44 37.77
N PRO A 109 -25.73 -28.24 37.69
CA PRO A 109 -24.97 -27.81 36.52
C PRO A 109 -23.84 -28.81 36.24
N PRO A 110 -23.74 -29.37 35.02
CA PRO A 110 -22.71 -30.34 34.72
C PRO A 110 -21.35 -29.67 34.82
N VAL A 111 -20.59 -30.08 35.82
CA VAL A 111 -19.18 -29.78 35.95
C VAL A 111 -18.48 -30.41 34.73
N SER A 112 -17.97 -29.56 33.83
CA SER A 112 -17.09 -29.88 32.67
C SER A 112 -17.67 -30.17 31.26
N ALA A 113 -18.96 -29.95 30.98
CA ALA A 113 -19.45 -30.04 29.59
C ALA A 113 -19.00 -28.87 28.68
N TYR A 114 -18.58 -27.73 29.27
CA TYR A 114 -18.11 -26.55 28.54
C TYR A 114 -16.66 -26.65 27.99
N GLY A 115 -16.00 -27.79 28.21
CA GLY A 115 -14.57 -27.95 27.99
C GLY A 115 -14.18 -29.11 27.08
N HIS A 116 -15.05 -29.63 26.21
CA HIS A 116 -14.61 -30.64 25.23
C HIS A 116 -14.38 -29.98 23.86
N PRO A 117 -13.19 -30.11 23.25
CA PRO A 117 -12.81 -29.43 22.01
C PRO A 117 -13.69 -29.87 20.82
N MET A 118 -14.26 -31.09 20.90
CA MET A 118 -15.18 -31.60 19.86
C MET A 118 -16.50 -30.85 19.75
N HIS A 119 -16.86 -30.00 20.72
CA HIS A 119 -18.08 -29.17 20.63
C HIS A 119 -17.85 -27.82 19.96
N ARG A 120 -16.66 -27.55 19.42
CA ARG A 120 -16.33 -26.28 18.75
C ARG A 120 -16.14 -26.50 17.27
N TYR A 121 -16.79 -25.70 16.44
CA TYR A 121 -16.55 -25.67 15.00
C TYR A 121 -16.39 -24.22 14.53
N ILE A 122 -15.70 -24.04 13.41
CA ILE A 122 -15.57 -22.74 12.76
C ILE A 122 -16.84 -22.53 11.93
N SER A 123 -17.64 -21.51 12.27
CA SER A 123 -18.89 -21.22 11.56
C SER A 123 -18.70 -20.24 10.41
N ALA A 124 -17.68 -19.38 10.47
CA ALA A 124 -17.40 -18.40 9.43
C ALA A 124 -15.89 -18.14 9.25
N PHE A 125 -15.56 -17.74 8.03
CA PHE A 125 -14.22 -17.31 7.62
C PHE A 125 -14.32 -15.90 7.05
N GLU A 126 -13.31 -15.08 7.32
CA GLU A 126 -13.12 -13.79 6.66
C GLU A 126 -11.89 -13.88 5.76
N THR A 127 -11.91 -13.09 4.68
CA THR A 127 -10.80 -12.99 3.74
C THR A 127 -10.23 -11.59 3.79
N ARG A 128 -8.89 -11.49 3.75
CA ARG A 128 -8.18 -10.21 3.70
C ARG A 128 -7.08 -10.25 2.67
N ASN A 129 -6.97 -9.19 1.88
CA ASN A 129 -5.89 -9.03 0.92
C ASN A 129 -4.65 -8.48 1.62
N ALA A 130 -3.56 -9.25 1.61
CA ALA A 130 -2.23 -8.83 2.01
C ALA A 130 -1.36 -8.65 0.76
N GLY A 131 -0.42 -7.71 0.78
CA GLY A 131 0.44 -7.41 -0.37
C GLY A 131 0.51 -5.92 -0.66
N VAL A 132 0.70 -5.56 -1.92
CA VAL A 132 0.95 -4.17 -2.34
C VAL A 132 -0.11 -3.72 -3.33
N THR A 133 -0.66 -2.54 -3.10
CA THR A 133 -1.58 -1.84 -3.99
C THR A 133 -1.00 -0.48 -4.36
N LEU A 134 -1.04 -0.16 -5.64
CA LEU A 134 -0.59 1.10 -6.21
C LEU A 134 -1.70 1.68 -7.07
N GLU A 135 -2.07 2.94 -6.82
CA GLU A 135 -2.94 3.73 -7.68
C GLU A 135 -2.24 5.04 -8.03
N VAL A 136 -2.21 5.37 -9.32
CA VAL A 136 -1.55 6.56 -9.82
C VAL A 136 -2.44 7.29 -10.83
N LYS A 137 -2.37 8.61 -10.82
CA LYS A 137 -2.93 9.47 -11.87
C LYS A 137 -1.92 10.56 -12.19
N PRO A 138 -1.09 10.37 -13.24
CA PRO A 138 -0.15 11.37 -13.69
C PRO A 138 -0.82 12.35 -14.65
N THR A 139 -0.51 13.63 -14.54
CA THR A 139 -0.91 14.68 -15.48
C THR A 139 0.33 15.42 -15.94
N ILE A 140 0.59 15.42 -17.24
CA ILE A 140 1.72 16.14 -17.84
C ILE A 140 1.34 17.61 -17.99
N ASP A 141 2.22 18.51 -17.52
CA ASP A 141 2.07 19.95 -17.73
C ASP A 141 2.21 20.32 -19.22
N TRP A 142 1.63 21.44 -19.66
CA TRP A 142 1.59 21.85 -21.08
C TRP A 142 2.99 22.01 -21.73
N LYS A 143 4.04 22.24 -20.92
CA LYS A 143 5.44 22.30 -21.36
C LYS A 143 6.19 20.97 -21.27
N ALA A 144 5.55 19.89 -20.81
CA ALA A 144 6.16 18.61 -20.45
C ALA A 144 7.37 18.73 -19.51
N LYS A 145 7.46 19.84 -18.74
CA LYS A 145 8.57 20.10 -17.80
C LYS A 145 8.35 19.47 -16.44
N MET A 146 7.09 19.30 -16.07
CA MET A 146 6.65 18.76 -14.79
C MET A 146 5.54 17.72 -15.03
N ILE A 147 5.48 16.74 -14.14
CA ILE A 147 4.42 15.74 -14.10
C ILE A 147 3.76 15.87 -12.72
N ASP A 148 2.51 16.29 -12.71
CA ASP A 148 1.72 16.29 -11.48
C ASP A 148 1.21 14.87 -11.25
N LEU A 149 1.65 14.26 -10.15
CA LEU A 149 1.34 12.88 -9.81
C LEU A 149 0.44 12.85 -8.58
N HIS A 150 -0.77 12.31 -8.73
CA HIS A 150 -1.55 11.81 -7.60
C HIS A 150 -1.19 10.35 -7.37
N LEU A 151 -0.70 10.04 -6.16
CA LEU A 151 -0.22 8.73 -5.78
C LEU A 151 -0.92 8.22 -4.53
N ILE A 152 -1.42 6.99 -4.60
CA ILE A 152 -1.85 6.19 -3.47
C ILE A 152 -1.05 4.89 -3.51
N SER A 153 -0.34 4.59 -2.43
CA SER A 153 0.36 3.33 -2.28
C SER A 153 0.07 2.72 -0.93
N GLU A 154 -0.07 1.40 -0.90
CA GLU A 154 -0.40 0.65 0.29
C GLU A 154 0.37 -0.67 0.30
N ILE A 155 1.02 -0.96 1.42
CA ILE A 155 1.68 -2.24 1.69
C ILE A 155 1.00 -2.83 2.93
N VAL A 156 0.36 -3.98 2.79
CA VAL A 156 -0.28 -4.74 3.86
C VAL A 156 0.50 -6.02 4.10
N ARG A 157 0.86 -6.32 5.34
CA ARG A 157 1.63 -7.52 5.70
C ARG A 157 1.07 -8.17 6.96
N PRO A 158 0.99 -9.50 7.02
CA PRO A 158 0.71 -10.19 8.27
C PRO A 158 1.92 -10.01 9.22
N LEU A 159 1.65 -9.58 10.46
CA LEU A 159 2.69 -9.46 11.50
C LEU A 159 2.76 -10.73 12.33
N ARG A 160 1.64 -11.11 12.93
CA ARG A 160 1.52 -12.25 13.84
C ARG A 160 0.06 -12.68 13.97
N PHE A 161 -0.13 -13.80 14.65
CA PHE A 161 -1.43 -14.16 15.20
C PHE A 161 -1.49 -13.80 16.68
N GLU A 162 -2.52 -13.07 17.08
CA GLU A 162 -2.84 -12.80 18.47
C GLU A 162 -3.76 -13.89 19.01
N THR A 163 -3.38 -14.50 20.12
CA THR A 163 -4.20 -15.53 20.76
C THR A 163 -5.24 -14.84 21.62
N TRP A 164 -6.50 -14.91 21.19
CA TRP A 164 -7.63 -14.33 21.92
C TRP A 164 -8.16 -15.23 23.02
N THR A 165 -8.05 -16.55 22.82
CA THR A 165 -8.45 -17.54 23.81
C THR A 165 -7.50 -18.71 23.70
N GLU A 166 -6.77 -19.01 24.77
CA GLU A 166 -5.93 -20.19 24.84
C GLU A 166 -6.77 -21.39 25.27
N TYR A 167 -6.64 -22.49 24.54
CA TYR A 167 -7.26 -23.75 24.90
C TYR A 167 -6.37 -24.89 24.43
N LYS A 168 -5.79 -25.61 25.39
CA LYS A 168 -4.94 -26.78 25.16
C LYS A 168 -5.38 -27.90 26.08
N ASP A 169 -5.58 -29.07 25.51
CA ASP A 169 -5.89 -30.28 26.26
C ASP A 169 -5.09 -31.47 25.74
N GLN A 170 -5.41 -32.67 26.24
CA GLN A 170 -4.75 -33.91 25.83
C GLN A 170 -5.01 -34.29 24.35
N TRP A 171 -5.99 -33.68 23.68
CA TRP A 171 -6.37 -33.96 22.31
C TRP A 171 -5.85 -32.93 21.30
N GLY A 172 -5.48 -31.72 21.75
CA GLY A 172 -4.77 -30.76 20.91
C GLY A 172 -4.84 -29.31 21.38
N ASP A 173 -4.44 -28.42 20.47
CA ASP A 173 -4.52 -26.97 20.62
C ASP A 173 -5.73 -26.45 19.82
N ALA A 174 -6.75 -25.97 20.51
CA ALA A 174 -7.92 -25.32 19.92
C ALA A 174 -7.96 -23.82 20.28
N SER A 175 -6.80 -23.22 20.50
CA SER A 175 -6.68 -21.79 20.78
C SER A 175 -7.18 -20.96 19.59
N ARG A 176 -7.92 -19.90 19.89
CA ARG A 176 -8.41 -18.94 18.89
C ARG A 176 -7.32 -17.92 18.61
N ARG A 177 -6.92 -17.84 17.34
CA ARG A 177 -5.82 -17.00 16.87
C ARG A 177 -6.32 -16.10 15.75
N MET A 178 -6.22 -14.79 15.95
CA MET A 178 -6.61 -13.78 14.95
C MET A 178 -5.37 -13.12 14.35
N PRO A 179 -5.29 -12.95 13.02
CA PRO A 179 -4.15 -12.29 12.40
C PRO A 179 -4.17 -10.78 12.68
N ILE A 180 -3.00 -10.25 13.02
CA ILE A 180 -2.71 -8.82 13.12
C ILE A 180 -1.91 -8.42 11.88
N TYR A 181 -2.37 -7.37 11.21
CA TYR A 181 -1.73 -6.85 10.00
C TYR A 181 -1.09 -5.50 10.25
N GLU A 182 0.06 -5.29 9.62
CA GLU A 182 0.63 -3.96 9.42
C GLU A 182 0.16 -3.39 8.09
N THR A 183 -0.20 -2.11 8.08
CA THR A 183 -0.52 -1.38 6.86
C THR A 183 0.33 -0.11 6.79
N CYS A 184 1.19 -0.03 5.78
CA CYS A 184 1.91 1.19 5.42
C CYS A 184 1.21 1.83 4.23
N ARG A 185 0.55 2.98 4.44
CA ARG A 185 -0.19 3.69 3.39
C ARG A 185 0.37 5.10 3.18
N THR A 186 0.61 5.48 1.93
CA THR A 186 0.97 6.85 1.53
C THR A 186 -0.03 7.36 0.52
N ARG A 187 -0.64 8.52 0.78
CA ARG A 187 -1.52 9.24 -0.14
C ARG A 187 -1.01 10.66 -0.28
N ILE A 188 -0.61 11.03 -1.49
CA ILE A 188 0.01 12.34 -1.74
C ILE A 188 -0.20 12.80 -3.18
N SER A 189 -0.13 14.11 -3.39
CA SER A 189 -0.07 14.73 -4.71
C SER A 189 1.21 15.58 -4.77
N LEU A 190 2.03 15.39 -5.79
CA LEU A 190 3.28 16.15 -5.95
C LEU A 190 3.65 16.36 -7.41
N GLY A 191 4.36 17.45 -7.69
CA GLY A 191 4.95 17.73 -9.00
C GLY A 191 6.35 17.13 -9.11
N LEU A 192 6.58 16.30 -10.13
CA LEU A 192 7.83 15.61 -10.39
C LEU A 192 8.53 16.19 -11.63
N ARG A 193 9.86 16.21 -11.61
CA ARG A 193 10.65 16.42 -12.84
C ARG A 193 10.78 15.09 -13.58
N PRO A 194 10.44 15.02 -14.89
CA PRO A 194 10.60 13.80 -15.67
C PRO A 194 12.02 13.23 -15.56
N GLY A 195 12.18 11.91 -15.44
CA GLY A 195 13.50 11.27 -15.40
C GLY A 195 14.13 11.17 -14.02
N LYS A 196 13.64 11.91 -13.02
CA LYS A 196 14.30 12.06 -11.72
C LYS A 196 13.55 11.35 -10.61
N PHE A 197 14.28 10.64 -9.76
CA PHE A 197 13.73 10.15 -8.50
C PHE A 197 13.56 11.30 -7.51
N GLN A 198 12.49 11.22 -6.74
CA GLN A 198 12.18 12.08 -5.61
C GLN A 198 11.83 11.21 -4.40
N LEU A 199 12.36 11.59 -3.23
CA LEU A 199 11.91 11.03 -1.96
C LEU A 199 10.56 11.63 -1.60
N VAL A 200 9.57 10.79 -1.32
CA VAL A 200 8.18 11.19 -1.11
C VAL A 200 7.76 11.03 0.34
N SER A 201 8.14 9.92 0.99
CA SER A 201 7.85 9.71 2.40
C SER A 201 8.90 8.84 3.08
N ALA A 202 8.95 8.95 4.40
CA ALA A 202 9.67 8.05 5.28
C ALA A 202 8.68 7.54 6.33
N ILE A 203 8.38 6.24 6.30
CA ILE A 203 7.38 5.61 7.17
C ILE A 203 8.13 4.79 8.24
N THR A 204 7.59 4.78 9.45
CA THR A 204 8.07 3.91 10.53
C THR A 204 7.06 2.78 10.74
N PRO A 205 7.38 1.55 10.29
CA PRO A 205 6.65 0.35 10.67
C PRO A 205 6.56 0.24 12.19
N ARG A 206 5.43 -0.24 12.70
CA ARG A 206 5.30 -0.54 14.13
C ARG A 206 5.81 -1.96 14.36
N THR A 207 6.92 -2.07 15.09
CA THR A 207 7.44 -3.38 15.45
C THR A 207 6.62 -4.01 16.57
N ASP A 208 6.43 -5.31 16.48
CA ASP A 208 5.76 -6.17 17.46
C ASP A 208 6.52 -6.37 18.78
N LYS A 209 7.74 -5.84 18.91
CA LYS A 209 8.65 -6.01 20.05
C LYS A 209 8.55 -4.82 21.03
N PRO A 210 8.72 -5.03 22.35
CA PRO A 210 8.79 -3.93 23.31
C PRO A 210 9.93 -2.97 22.97
N VAL A 211 9.67 -1.68 23.16
CA VAL A 211 10.57 -0.55 22.86
C VAL A 211 11.97 -0.79 23.46
N PRO A 212 13.06 -0.54 22.71
CA PRO A 212 13.16 0.40 21.60
C PRO A 212 13.38 -0.27 20.24
N ALA A 213 12.44 -1.08 19.77
CA ALA A 213 12.49 -1.63 18.41
C ALA A 213 12.04 -0.63 17.32
N ALA A 214 12.58 0.60 17.36
CA ALA A 214 12.34 1.65 16.37
C ALA A 214 13.34 1.59 15.21
N ASP A 215 13.82 0.40 14.86
CA ASP A 215 15.03 0.28 14.05
C ASP A 215 14.77 0.47 12.56
N ARG A 216 13.61 0.06 12.04
CA ARG A 216 13.36 0.10 10.58
C ARG A 216 12.63 1.37 10.16
N ARG A 217 13.09 1.97 9.07
CA ARG A 217 12.42 3.05 8.34
C ARG A 217 12.26 2.63 6.88
N ILE A 218 11.10 2.91 6.29
CA ILE A 218 10.82 2.63 4.89
C ILE A 218 10.76 3.97 4.16
N LEU A 219 11.73 4.20 3.27
CA LEU A 219 11.75 5.33 2.36
C LEU A 219 10.99 4.98 1.09
N LEU A 220 10.10 5.88 0.65
CA LEU A 220 9.40 5.77 -0.62
C LEU A 220 10.01 6.74 -1.63
N PHE A 221 10.64 6.18 -2.67
CA PHE A 221 11.11 6.93 -3.83
C PHE A 221 10.15 6.76 -4.99
N VAL A 222 9.94 7.85 -5.72
CA VAL A 222 9.07 7.88 -6.91
C VAL A 222 9.82 8.55 -8.05
N ARG A 223 9.70 7.97 -9.24
CA ARG A 223 10.15 8.54 -10.50
C ARG A 223 9.02 8.44 -11.51
N ALA A 224 8.82 9.48 -12.30
CA ALA A 224 7.90 9.48 -13.41
C ALA A 224 8.64 9.87 -14.69
N ASP A 225 8.44 9.11 -15.77
CA ASP A 225 9.05 9.33 -17.07
C ASP A 225 7.96 9.38 -18.15
N VAL A 226 8.11 10.27 -19.11
CA VAL A 226 7.27 10.27 -20.31
C VAL A 226 7.81 9.20 -21.28
N VAL A 227 6.94 8.29 -21.71
CA VAL A 227 7.24 7.17 -22.60
C VAL A 227 6.39 7.31 -23.86
N GLY A 228 7.04 7.45 -25.02
CA GLY A 228 6.37 7.69 -26.30
C GLY A 228 6.94 8.91 -27.01
N ALA A 229 6.79 8.96 -28.33
CA ALA A 229 7.49 9.92 -29.18
C ALA A 229 7.11 11.36 -28.83
N VAL A 230 8.06 12.08 -28.23
CA VAL A 230 8.18 13.52 -28.46
C VAL A 230 8.50 13.63 -29.94
N SER A 231 7.51 13.96 -30.78
CA SER A 231 7.83 14.51 -32.09
C SER A 231 8.69 15.72 -31.79
N LYS A 232 9.98 15.64 -32.12
CA LYS A 232 10.81 16.84 -32.20
C LYS A 232 10.16 17.68 -33.29
N SER A 233 9.33 18.64 -32.90
CA SER A 233 8.96 19.73 -33.81
C SER A 233 10.28 20.43 -34.18
N PRO A 234 10.56 20.63 -35.48
CA PRO A 234 11.79 21.27 -35.96
C PRO A 234 11.98 22.68 -35.40
#